data_AF-A0A2K9PMP0-F1
#
_entry.id   AF-A0A2K9PMP0-F1
#
_cell.length_a   1.000
_cell.length_b   1.000
_cell.length_c   1.000
_cell.angle_alpha   90.00
_cell.angle_beta   90.00
_cell.angle_gamma   90.00
#
_symmetry.space_group_name_H-M   'P 1'
#
loop_
_entity.id
_entity.type
_entity.pdbx_description
1 polymer ?
#
loop_
_entity_poly.entity_id
_entity_poly.type
_entity_poly.pdbx_seq_one_letter_code
_entity_poly.pdbx_strand_id
1 'polypeptide(L)'
;MGIFYNALDGPITTKKVFGIITYLVISAISVWATAESLNSSFDLPKIVTYAIAIAIVMIIALLLGVIKDTIEDRRIGVLKLLFVIVVFLILWAVSLSTNTHKLFTQLKLQDIRKNELNDATIALETIEKNKKTVGDQVIEDYRQYVSSRIIDYKEEVKNPENCGHGKVADSLMSKVQKSMPGFSISPPSGRQKNESNCRKLANEMAARMFSELDNRITSMNNIIKELDDCNDIDKRTKIILDLKKQNNYLSDLDGLEVKQTISDAHEYYNQLYECYNTGLVQNINSVDEFTKTKKFEKKLELPVPSFKLEKIPYLIPFVKNYPKEKPGQYLSSFWLSVAIALVLDVAAFIIFYFVILKEED
;
A
#
# COMPACT_ATOMS: atom_id res chain seq x y z
N MET A 1 36.29 -22.95 31.20
CA MET A 1 36.52 -22.99 29.75
C MET A 1 37.90 -22.42 29.48
N GLY A 2 38.89 -23.30 29.29
CA GLY A 2 40.26 -22.90 29.03
C GLY A 2 40.37 -22.33 27.62
N ILE A 3 40.53 -21.02 27.52
CA ILE A 3 40.98 -20.32 26.30
C ILE A 3 42.52 -20.31 26.26
N PHE A 4 43.17 -20.92 27.26
CA PHE A 4 44.62 -21.07 27.32
C PHE A 4 45.02 -22.45 26.82
N TYR A 5 45.77 -22.43 25.72
CA TYR A 5 46.48 -23.53 25.06
C TYR A 5 46.93 -24.59 26.08
N ASN A 6 46.41 -25.82 25.97
CA ASN A 6 47.03 -26.95 26.63
C ASN A 6 48.34 -27.24 25.88
N ALA A 7 49.46 -27.27 26.58
CA ALA A 7 50.78 -27.58 25.99
C ALA A 7 50.89 -29.01 25.41
N LEU A 8 49.81 -29.80 25.48
CA LEU A 8 49.68 -31.15 24.95
C LEU A 8 48.92 -31.21 23.62
N ASP A 9 48.27 -30.13 23.19
CA ASP A 9 47.63 -30.07 21.88
C ASP A 9 48.72 -29.75 20.84
N GLY A 10 48.89 -30.63 19.85
CA GLY A 10 49.86 -30.45 18.77
C GLY A 10 49.73 -29.11 18.03
N PRO A 11 50.67 -28.78 17.12
CA PRO A 11 50.58 -27.55 16.35
C PRO A 11 49.29 -27.51 15.51
N ILE A 12 48.55 -26.41 15.58
CA ILE A 12 47.28 -26.22 14.85
C ILE A 12 47.47 -26.58 13.36
N THR A 13 46.73 -27.57 12.88
CA THR A 13 46.81 -27.99 11.48
C THR A 13 46.33 -26.89 10.50
N THR A 14 46.91 -26.83 9.30
CA THR A 14 46.50 -25.88 8.24
C THR A 14 45.01 -25.95 7.92
N LYS A 15 44.40 -27.15 8.02
CA LYS A 15 42.96 -27.37 7.84
C LYS A 15 42.15 -26.65 8.92
N LYS A 16 42.59 -26.72 10.18
CA LYS A 16 41.95 -26.05 11.32
C LYS A 16 42.07 -24.53 11.20
N VAL A 17 43.24 -24.01 10.80
CA VAL A 17 43.42 -22.58 10.50
C VAL A 17 42.46 -22.10 9.40
N PHE A 18 42.41 -22.81 8.27
CA PHE A 18 41.53 -22.46 7.16
C PHE A 18 40.04 -22.56 7.55
N GLY A 19 39.67 -23.56 8.33
CA GLY A 19 38.32 -23.71 8.88
C GLY A 19 37.92 -22.55 9.77
N ILE A 20 38.80 -22.12 10.68
CA ILE A 20 38.57 -20.95 11.55
C ILE A 20 38.37 -19.68 10.71
N ILE A 21 39.25 -19.42 9.74
CA ILE A 21 39.13 -18.23 8.86
C ILE A 21 37.81 -18.26 8.10
N THR A 22 37.46 -19.40 7.50
CA THR A 22 36.22 -19.54 6.74
C THR A 22 34.99 -19.35 7.62
N TYR A 23 34.99 -19.93 8.82
CA TYR A 23 33.92 -19.77 9.79
C TYR A 23 33.76 -18.31 10.23
N LEU A 24 34.86 -17.59 10.49
CA LEU A 24 34.83 -16.18 10.84
C LEU A 24 34.25 -15.31 9.72
N VAL A 25 34.60 -15.60 8.46
CA VAL A 25 34.05 -14.87 7.30
C VAL A 25 32.54 -15.09 7.18
N ILE A 26 32.07 -16.35 7.23
CA ILE A 26 30.63 -16.64 7.13
C ILE A 26 29.88 -16.06 8.33
N SER A 27 30.45 -16.16 9.54
CA SER A 27 29.89 -15.58 10.76
C SER A 27 29.80 -14.06 10.66
N ALA A 28 30.80 -13.38 10.09
CA ALA A 28 30.76 -11.94 9.87
C ALA A 28 29.65 -11.51 8.90
N ILE A 29 29.43 -12.29 7.82
CA ILE A 29 28.31 -12.06 6.89
C ILE A 29 26.98 -12.24 7.59
N SER A 30 26.83 -13.30 8.40
CA SER A 30 25.62 -13.56 9.18
C SER A 30 25.37 -12.44 10.20
N VAL A 31 26.38 -12.02 10.96
CA VAL A 31 26.29 -10.90 11.91
C VAL A 31 25.88 -9.61 11.20
N TRP A 32 26.50 -9.28 10.06
CA TRP A 32 26.13 -8.12 9.26
C TRP A 32 24.66 -8.19 8.80
N ALA A 33 24.24 -9.34 8.27
CA ALA A 33 22.89 -9.53 7.77
C ALA A 33 21.84 -9.43 8.87
N THR A 34 22.06 -10.11 10.01
CA THR A 34 21.21 -10.02 11.19
C THR A 34 21.15 -8.60 11.75
N ALA A 35 22.29 -7.93 11.93
CA ALA A 35 22.34 -6.58 12.51
C ALA A 35 21.62 -5.54 11.63
N GLU A 36 21.83 -5.63 10.32
CA GLU A 36 21.17 -4.76 9.34
C GLU A 36 19.67 -5.02 9.26
N SER A 37 19.24 -6.29 9.29
CA SER A 37 17.83 -6.66 9.32
C SER A 37 17.13 -6.18 10.59
N LEU A 38 17.79 -6.26 11.75
CA LEU A 38 17.26 -5.75 13.03
C LEU A 38 17.20 -4.23 13.07
N ASN A 39 18.24 -3.54 12.61
CA ASN A 39 18.26 -2.06 12.53
C ASN A 39 17.15 -1.57 11.60
N SER A 40 17.02 -2.22 10.46
CA SER A 40 15.92 -2.02 9.53
C SER A 40 14.57 -2.30 10.22
N SER A 41 14.38 -3.41 10.90
CA SER A 41 13.04 -3.74 11.42
C SER A 41 12.61 -2.92 12.65
N PHE A 42 13.54 -2.52 13.53
CA PHE A 42 13.21 -1.99 14.87
C PHE A 42 13.74 -0.60 15.18
N ASP A 43 14.46 0.08 14.26
CA ASP A 43 15.04 1.41 14.51
C ASP A 43 16.00 1.47 15.70
N LEU A 44 16.61 0.34 16.04
CA LEU A 44 17.59 0.26 17.10
C LEU A 44 18.93 0.89 16.66
N PRO A 45 19.69 1.53 17.57
CA PRO A 45 21.02 2.01 17.25
C PRO A 45 21.90 0.89 16.68
N LYS A 46 22.66 1.18 15.62
CA LYS A 46 23.50 0.17 14.93
C LYS A 46 24.37 -0.62 15.91
N ILE A 47 25.00 0.04 16.88
CA ILE A 47 25.85 -0.62 17.88
C ILE A 47 25.09 -1.71 18.63
N VAL A 48 23.82 -1.45 19.00
CA VAL A 48 22.97 -2.40 19.72
C VAL A 48 22.62 -3.59 18.84
N THR A 49 22.28 -3.37 17.56
CA THR A 49 21.90 -4.47 16.66
C THR A 49 23.07 -5.38 16.32
N TYR A 50 24.27 -4.83 16.15
CA TYR A 50 25.49 -5.60 15.99
C TYR A 50 25.84 -6.41 17.25
N ALA A 51 25.68 -5.83 18.44
CA ALA A 51 25.89 -6.56 19.69
C ALA A 51 24.92 -7.76 19.83
N ILE A 52 23.64 -7.56 19.50
CA ILE A 52 22.63 -8.64 19.50
C ILE A 52 23.00 -9.72 18.46
N ALA A 53 23.37 -9.32 17.24
CA ALA A 53 23.73 -10.26 16.18
C ALA A 53 24.96 -11.13 16.55
N ILE A 54 25.99 -10.50 17.14
CA ILE A 54 27.17 -11.21 17.65
C ILE A 54 26.77 -12.19 18.77
N ALA A 55 25.91 -11.76 19.71
CA ALA A 55 25.42 -12.63 20.77
C ALA A 55 24.65 -13.86 20.22
N ILE A 56 23.79 -13.67 19.22
CA ILE A 56 23.05 -14.76 18.57
C ILE A 56 24.02 -15.79 17.97
N VAL A 57 24.99 -15.33 17.18
CA VAL A 57 25.98 -16.23 16.54
C VAL A 57 26.83 -16.96 17.59
N MET A 58 27.28 -16.27 18.64
CA MET A 58 28.04 -16.90 19.73
C MET A 58 27.21 -17.95 20.48
N ILE A 59 25.94 -17.66 20.79
CA ILE A 59 25.07 -18.62 21.47
C ILE A 59 24.79 -19.83 20.58
N ILE A 60 24.56 -19.65 19.28
CA ILE A 60 24.40 -20.75 18.32
C ILE A 60 25.66 -21.62 18.28
N ALA A 61 26.84 -21.01 18.25
CA ALA A 61 28.12 -21.73 18.28
C ALA A 61 28.31 -22.53 19.59
N LEU A 62 28.00 -21.91 20.74
CA LEU A 62 28.04 -22.57 22.04
C LEU A 62 27.07 -23.76 22.10
N LEU A 63 25.85 -23.60 21.59
CA LEU A 63 24.86 -24.68 21.54
C LEU A 63 25.32 -25.83 20.62
N LEU A 64 25.98 -25.54 19.50
CA LEU A 64 26.59 -26.59 18.66
C LEU A 64 27.69 -27.36 19.40
N GLY A 65 28.51 -26.67 20.20
CA GLY A 65 29.47 -27.30 21.10
C GLY A 65 28.80 -28.24 22.10
N VAL A 66 27.77 -27.75 22.80
CA VAL A 66 27.00 -28.56 23.76
C VAL A 66 26.33 -29.76 23.08
N ILE A 67 25.78 -29.60 21.88
CA ILE A 67 25.20 -30.70 21.10
C ILE A 67 26.26 -31.76 20.79
N LYS A 68 27.44 -31.34 20.35
CA LYS A 68 28.56 -32.25 20.06
C LYS A 68 28.95 -33.05 21.31
N ASP A 69 29.26 -32.35 22.41
CA ASP A 69 29.68 -32.96 23.66
C ASP A 69 28.62 -33.94 24.20
N THR A 70 27.34 -33.59 24.02
CA THR A 70 26.20 -34.43 24.43
C THR A 70 26.02 -35.68 23.58
N ILE A 71 26.39 -35.63 22.30
CA ILE A 71 26.35 -36.79 21.40
C ILE A 71 27.51 -37.74 21.70
N GLU A 72 28.68 -37.20 22.05
CA GLU A 72 29.88 -37.97 22.37
C GLU A 72 29.79 -38.59 23.78
N ASP A 73 29.25 -37.87 24.77
CA ASP A 73 28.99 -38.40 26.11
C ASP A 73 27.63 -39.13 26.17
N ARG A 74 27.69 -40.46 26.00
CA ARG A 74 26.53 -41.37 26.09
C ARG A 74 25.78 -41.33 27.43
N ARG A 75 26.29 -40.65 28.46
CA ARG A 75 25.67 -40.55 29.79
C ARG A 75 24.64 -39.42 29.90
N ILE A 76 24.58 -38.50 28.94
CA ILE A 76 23.65 -37.38 28.98
C ILE A 76 22.25 -37.84 28.53
N GLY A 77 21.25 -37.61 29.37
CA GLY A 77 19.87 -38.05 29.11
C GLY A 77 19.25 -37.39 27.88
N VAL A 78 18.51 -38.18 27.09
CA VAL A 78 17.83 -37.78 25.83
C VAL A 78 17.03 -36.49 25.97
N LEU A 79 16.40 -36.26 27.14
CA LEU A 79 15.60 -35.06 27.41
C LEU A 79 16.43 -33.76 27.38
N LYS A 80 17.68 -33.81 27.86
CA LYS A 80 18.59 -32.64 27.84
C LYS A 80 19.04 -32.33 26.41
N LEU A 81 19.41 -33.36 25.64
CA LEU A 81 19.76 -33.20 24.23
C LEU A 81 18.61 -32.58 23.44
N LEU A 82 17.38 -33.07 23.66
CA LEU A 82 16.19 -32.54 23.00
C LEU A 82 15.95 -31.07 23.35
N PHE A 83 16.10 -30.68 24.63
CA PHE A 83 16.00 -29.28 25.03
C PHE A 83 17.02 -28.40 24.31
N VAL A 84 18.29 -28.80 24.28
CA VAL A 84 19.37 -28.03 23.60
C VAL A 84 19.09 -27.90 22.10
N ILE A 85 18.65 -28.97 21.44
CA ILE A 85 18.28 -28.95 20.02
C ILE A 85 17.12 -27.98 19.78
N VAL A 86 16.07 -27.99 20.61
CA VAL A 86 14.93 -27.09 20.45
C VAL A 86 15.36 -25.63 20.59
N VAL A 87 16.18 -25.30 21.59
CA VAL A 87 16.70 -23.93 21.78
C VAL A 87 17.58 -23.51 20.60
N PHE A 88 18.44 -24.42 20.12
CA PHE A 88 19.24 -24.20 18.91
C PHE A 88 18.37 -23.91 17.69
N LEU A 89 17.32 -24.71 17.44
CA LEU A 89 16.42 -24.52 16.30
C LEU A 89 15.66 -23.19 16.37
N ILE A 90 15.25 -22.76 17.57
CA ILE A 90 14.59 -21.46 17.74
C ILE A 90 15.53 -20.30 17.39
N LEU A 91 16.75 -20.31 17.94
CA LEU A 91 17.73 -19.26 17.67
C LEU A 91 18.20 -19.28 16.21
N TRP A 92 18.38 -20.47 15.65
CA TRP A 92 18.70 -20.62 14.24
C TRP A 92 17.57 -20.11 13.35
N ALA A 93 16.30 -20.39 13.66
CA ALA A 93 15.17 -19.85 12.90
C ALA A 93 15.14 -18.32 12.92
N VAL A 94 15.48 -17.69 14.04
CA VAL A 94 15.62 -16.22 14.12
C VAL A 94 16.77 -15.73 13.22
N SER A 95 17.95 -16.34 13.32
CA SER A 95 19.11 -16.04 12.48
C SER A 95 18.76 -16.17 10.99
N LEU A 96 18.21 -17.32 10.59
CA LEU A 96 17.80 -17.63 9.22
C LEU A 96 16.77 -16.62 8.69
N SER A 97 15.80 -16.22 9.53
CA SER A 97 14.79 -15.22 9.18
C SER A 97 15.43 -13.85 8.87
N THR A 98 16.33 -13.39 9.74
CA THR A 98 17.03 -12.10 9.54
C THR A 98 17.99 -12.13 8.34
N ASN A 99 18.69 -13.24 8.13
CA ASN A 99 19.57 -13.44 6.96
C ASN A 99 18.76 -13.44 5.66
N THR A 100 17.65 -14.18 5.63
CA THR A 100 16.70 -14.17 4.51
C THR A 100 16.20 -12.77 4.21
N HIS A 101 15.86 -12.00 5.24
CA HIS A 101 15.37 -10.62 5.09
C HIS A 101 16.40 -9.69 4.47
N LYS A 102 17.65 -9.72 4.93
CA LYS A 102 18.70 -8.89 4.35
C LYS A 102 19.01 -9.29 2.90
N LEU A 103 19.09 -10.59 2.61
CA LEU A 103 19.34 -11.07 1.26
C LEU A 103 18.21 -10.69 0.30
N PHE A 104 16.96 -10.84 0.74
CA PHE A 104 15.80 -10.44 -0.05
C PHE A 104 15.82 -8.95 -0.36
N THR A 105 16.04 -8.12 0.65
CA THR A 105 16.08 -6.66 0.46
C THR A 105 17.25 -6.27 -0.45
N GLN A 106 18.43 -6.87 -0.33
CA GLN A 106 19.53 -6.63 -1.27
C GLN A 106 19.17 -7.00 -2.71
N LEU A 107 18.46 -8.11 -2.94
CA LEU A 107 18.08 -8.55 -4.27
C LEU A 107 16.96 -7.72 -4.91
N LYS A 108 16.01 -7.20 -4.11
CA LYS A 108 14.74 -6.64 -4.62
C LYS A 108 14.45 -5.20 -4.27
N LEU A 109 15.25 -4.54 -3.45
CA LEU A 109 15.00 -3.16 -3.06
C LEU A 109 14.94 -2.19 -4.25
N GLN A 110 15.82 -2.36 -5.25
CA GLN A 110 15.79 -1.52 -6.46
C GLN A 110 14.52 -1.74 -7.29
N ASP A 111 14.13 -3.00 -7.52
CA ASP A 111 12.88 -3.34 -8.22
C ASP A 111 11.66 -2.76 -7.49
N ILE A 112 11.64 -2.85 -6.15
CA ILE A 112 10.57 -2.30 -5.31
C ILE A 112 10.52 -0.78 -5.47
N ARG A 113 11.66 -0.09 -5.33
CA ARG A 113 11.77 1.37 -5.50
C ARG A 113 11.27 1.83 -6.87
N LYS A 114 11.67 1.11 -7.92
CA LYS A 114 11.24 1.37 -9.30
C LYS A 114 9.72 1.26 -9.47
N ASN A 115 9.12 0.21 -8.91
CA ASN A 115 7.67 0.05 -8.95
C ASN A 115 6.95 1.17 -8.20
N GLU A 116 7.41 1.54 -7.00
CA GLU A 116 6.81 2.64 -6.22
C GLU A 116 6.87 3.99 -6.97
N LEU A 117 8.02 4.32 -7.59
CA LEU A 117 8.16 5.52 -8.41
C LEU A 117 7.21 5.51 -9.62
N ASN A 118 7.07 4.36 -10.27
CA ASN A 118 6.18 4.19 -11.42
C ASN A 118 4.71 4.32 -11.02
N ASP A 119 4.30 3.69 -9.93
CA ASP A 119 2.93 3.72 -9.41
C ASP A 119 2.54 5.15 -9.00
N ALA A 120 3.45 5.87 -8.32
CA ALA A 120 3.25 7.29 -7.99
C ALA A 120 3.12 8.17 -9.24
N THR A 121 3.95 7.92 -10.26
CA THR A 121 3.89 8.64 -11.54
C THR A 121 2.55 8.42 -12.23
N ILE A 122 2.13 7.16 -12.39
CA ILE A 122 0.88 6.80 -13.05
C ILE A 122 -0.32 7.40 -12.30
N ALA A 123 -0.31 7.35 -10.97
CA ALA A 123 -1.41 7.88 -10.18
C ALA A 123 -1.56 9.41 -10.32
N LEU A 124 -0.46 10.16 -10.29
CA LEU A 124 -0.48 11.62 -10.50
C LEU A 124 -0.88 12.01 -11.93
N GLU A 125 -0.51 11.21 -12.94
CA GLU A 125 -0.95 11.43 -14.33
C GLU A 125 -2.44 11.09 -14.52
N THR A 126 -2.96 10.11 -13.78
CA THR A 126 -4.32 9.60 -13.97
C THR A 126 -5.36 10.37 -13.17
N ILE A 127 -5.01 10.98 -12.03
CA ILE A 127 -5.98 11.69 -11.18
C ILE A 127 -6.70 12.83 -11.90
N GLU A 128 -6.03 13.54 -12.82
CA GLU A 128 -6.65 14.59 -13.64
C GLU A 128 -7.66 14.02 -14.64
N LYS A 129 -7.30 12.93 -15.34
CA LYS A 129 -8.21 12.23 -16.25
C LYS A 129 -9.43 11.70 -15.51
N ASN A 130 -9.21 11.18 -14.30
CA ASN A 130 -10.28 10.66 -13.45
C ASN A 130 -11.21 11.77 -12.97
N LYS A 131 -10.70 12.95 -12.58
CA LYS A 131 -11.54 14.11 -12.19
C LYS A 131 -12.59 14.40 -13.26
N LYS A 132 -12.15 14.58 -14.51
CA LYS A 132 -13.06 14.92 -15.61
C LYS A 132 -14.04 13.79 -15.88
N THR A 133 -13.54 12.56 -16.02
CA THR A 133 -14.38 11.39 -16.31
C THR A 133 -15.44 11.14 -15.22
N VAL A 134 -15.05 11.25 -13.95
CA VAL A 134 -15.97 11.07 -12.82
C VAL A 134 -16.95 12.23 -12.74
N GLY A 135 -16.50 13.48 -12.93
CA GLY A 135 -17.35 14.66 -12.94
C GLY A 135 -18.42 14.60 -14.04
N ASP A 136 -18.02 14.29 -15.27
CA ASP A 136 -18.93 14.14 -16.42
C ASP A 136 -19.97 13.04 -16.14
N GLN A 137 -19.54 11.92 -15.56
CA GLN A 137 -20.43 10.81 -15.23
C GLN A 137 -21.43 11.16 -14.13
N VAL A 138 -21.01 11.88 -13.09
CA VAL A 138 -21.92 12.39 -12.06
C VAL A 138 -22.98 13.30 -12.67
N ILE A 139 -22.57 14.24 -13.53
CA ILE A 139 -23.49 15.17 -14.18
C ILE A 139 -24.54 14.40 -14.99
N GLU A 140 -24.11 13.37 -15.71
CA GLU A 140 -25.02 12.56 -16.52
C GLU A 140 -25.95 11.70 -15.66
N ASP A 141 -25.43 11.05 -14.61
CA ASP A 141 -26.24 10.29 -13.66
C ASP A 141 -27.29 11.21 -12.99
N TYR A 142 -26.92 12.44 -12.62
CA TYR A 142 -27.83 13.45 -12.08
C TYR A 142 -28.87 13.91 -13.11
N ARG A 143 -28.45 14.20 -14.35
CA ARG A 143 -29.35 14.60 -15.44
C ARG A 143 -30.43 13.55 -15.66
N GLN A 144 -30.05 12.27 -15.78
CA GLN A 144 -31.00 11.18 -16.01
C GLN A 144 -31.97 11.01 -14.83
N TYR A 145 -31.44 11.07 -13.62
CA TYR A 145 -32.21 10.95 -12.38
C TYR A 145 -33.29 12.03 -12.22
N VAL A 146 -32.98 13.29 -12.53
CA VAL A 146 -33.93 14.40 -12.43
C VAL A 146 -34.86 14.42 -13.64
N SER A 147 -34.34 14.20 -14.86
CA SER A 147 -35.13 14.23 -16.10
C SER A 147 -36.26 13.20 -16.08
N SER A 148 -35.98 11.98 -15.60
CA SER A 148 -37.01 10.93 -15.45
C SER A 148 -38.17 11.41 -14.55
N ARG A 149 -37.88 12.04 -13.40
CA ARG A 149 -38.90 12.57 -12.49
C ARG A 149 -39.69 13.74 -13.10
N ILE A 150 -39.05 14.59 -13.88
CA ILE A 150 -39.71 15.67 -14.62
C ILE A 150 -40.68 15.07 -15.66
N ILE A 151 -40.26 14.02 -16.37
CA ILE A 151 -41.09 13.31 -17.35
C ILE A 151 -42.29 12.65 -16.66
N ASP A 152 -42.08 11.94 -15.54
CA ASP A 152 -43.16 11.33 -14.76
C ASP A 152 -44.20 12.37 -14.33
N TYR A 153 -43.74 13.50 -13.78
CA TYR A 153 -44.61 14.62 -13.42
C TYR A 153 -45.37 15.18 -14.64
N LYS A 154 -44.67 15.39 -15.76
CA LYS A 154 -45.26 15.92 -17.00
C LYS A 154 -46.37 15.02 -17.53
N GLU A 155 -46.15 13.71 -17.56
CA GLU A 155 -47.17 12.76 -18.02
C GLU A 155 -48.38 12.74 -17.08
N GLU A 156 -48.16 12.81 -15.76
CA GLU A 156 -49.25 12.85 -14.79
C GLU A 156 -50.11 14.13 -14.91
N VAL A 157 -49.50 15.29 -15.13
CA VAL A 157 -50.24 16.57 -15.24
C VAL A 157 -51.13 16.62 -16.49
N LYS A 158 -50.86 15.81 -17.52
CA LYS A 158 -51.76 15.71 -18.68
C LYS A 158 -53.10 15.06 -18.32
N ASN A 159 -53.15 14.27 -17.25
CA ASN A 159 -54.38 13.66 -16.76
C ASN A 159 -55.30 14.76 -16.19
N PRO A 160 -56.53 14.94 -16.72
CA PRO A 160 -57.48 15.92 -16.18
C PRO A 160 -57.78 15.74 -14.68
N GLU A 161 -57.60 14.52 -14.15
CA GLU A 161 -57.78 14.23 -12.73
C GLU A 161 -56.70 14.83 -11.83
N ASN A 162 -55.49 15.03 -12.37
CA ASN A 162 -54.31 15.49 -11.62
C ASN A 162 -53.70 16.79 -12.15
N CYS A 163 -54.40 17.45 -13.06
CA CYS A 163 -53.97 18.67 -13.72
C CYS A 163 -53.91 19.87 -12.75
N GLY A 164 -52.72 20.48 -12.63
CA GLY A 164 -52.47 21.57 -11.69
C GLY A 164 -52.24 21.06 -10.27
N HIS A 165 -53.31 20.71 -9.55
CA HIS A 165 -53.26 20.28 -8.15
C HIS A 165 -53.94 18.93 -7.95
N GLY A 166 -53.24 17.86 -8.31
CA GLY A 166 -53.64 16.47 -8.08
C GLY A 166 -52.77 15.81 -7.03
N LYS A 167 -53.32 14.91 -6.20
CA LYS A 167 -52.54 14.20 -5.17
C LYS A 167 -51.29 13.51 -5.73
N VAL A 168 -51.40 12.94 -6.94
CA VAL A 168 -50.27 12.27 -7.61
C VAL A 168 -49.30 13.28 -8.21
N ALA A 169 -49.80 14.30 -8.92
CA ALA A 169 -48.97 15.35 -9.49
C ALA A 169 -48.20 16.15 -8.43
N ASP A 170 -48.83 16.50 -7.30
CA ASP A 170 -48.20 17.18 -6.18
C ASP A 170 -47.11 16.32 -5.53
N SER A 171 -47.34 15.00 -5.44
CA SER A 171 -46.32 14.04 -4.95
C SER A 171 -45.12 13.94 -5.88
N LEU A 172 -45.35 13.84 -7.20
CA LEU A 172 -44.29 13.83 -8.20
C LEU A 172 -43.53 15.15 -8.26
N MET A 173 -44.22 16.29 -8.15
CA MET A 173 -43.61 17.61 -8.04
C MET A 173 -42.72 17.73 -6.79
N SER A 174 -43.19 17.22 -5.65
CA SER A 174 -42.40 17.15 -4.41
C SER A 174 -41.13 16.31 -4.60
N LYS A 175 -41.21 15.19 -5.35
CA LYS A 175 -40.01 14.40 -5.70
C LYS A 175 -39.04 15.20 -6.57
N VAL A 176 -39.52 15.91 -7.58
CA VAL A 176 -38.70 16.79 -8.43
C VAL A 176 -38.01 17.88 -7.59
N GLN A 177 -38.75 18.54 -6.69
CA GLN A 177 -38.20 19.57 -5.79
C GLN A 177 -37.16 19.01 -4.81
N LYS A 178 -37.38 17.80 -4.27
CA LYS A 178 -36.38 17.11 -3.44
C LYS A 178 -35.11 16.75 -4.21
N SER A 179 -35.21 16.49 -5.51
CA SER A 179 -34.06 16.24 -6.38
C SER A 179 -33.32 17.52 -6.81
N MET A 180 -33.91 18.69 -6.58
CA MET A 180 -33.32 20.00 -6.88
C MET A 180 -33.49 20.96 -5.68
N PRO A 181 -32.79 20.77 -4.55
CA PRO A 181 -33.00 21.59 -3.37
C PRO A 181 -32.82 23.10 -3.62
N GLY A 182 -33.68 23.89 -3.01
CA GLY A 182 -33.78 25.34 -3.25
C GLY A 182 -34.66 25.72 -4.44
N PHE A 183 -35.01 24.79 -5.33
CA PHE A 183 -36.00 25.03 -6.38
C PHE A 183 -37.42 24.84 -5.83
N SER A 184 -38.25 25.87 -6.00
CA SER A 184 -39.68 25.82 -5.68
C SER A 184 -40.47 26.26 -6.89
N ILE A 185 -41.49 25.48 -7.22
CA ILE A 185 -42.45 25.79 -8.28
C ILE A 185 -43.84 25.44 -7.76
N SER A 186 -44.80 26.31 -8.03
CA SER A 186 -46.20 26.08 -7.69
C SER A 186 -47.05 26.17 -8.96
N PRO A 187 -47.99 25.23 -9.17
CA PRO A 187 -48.97 25.33 -10.23
C PRO A 187 -49.80 26.61 -10.11
N PRO A 188 -50.32 27.17 -11.21
CA PRO A 188 -51.27 28.26 -11.16
C PRO A 188 -52.54 27.85 -10.40
N SER A 189 -53.13 28.80 -9.66
CA SER A 189 -54.31 28.54 -8.84
C SER A 189 -55.51 28.10 -9.66
N GLY A 190 -56.09 26.95 -9.31
CA GLY A 190 -57.30 26.40 -9.94
C GLY A 190 -57.03 25.20 -10.83
N ARG A 191 -57.95 24.22 -10.82
CA ARG A 191 -57.85 22.99 -11.60
C ARG A 191 -58.38 23.21 -13.01
N GLN A 192 -57.54 23.04 -14.01
CA GLN A 192 -57.95 23.05 -15.41
C GLN A 192 -58.70 21.74 -15.71
N LYS A 193 -59.88 21.81 -16.34
CA LYS A 193 -60.70 20.63 -16.66
C LYS A 193 -60.57 20.16 -18.11
N ASN A 194 -59.97 20.98 -18.98
CA ASN A 194 -59.80 20.66 -20.39
C ASN A 194 -58.44 20.01 -20.63
N GLU A 195 -58.42 18.87 -21.32
CA GLU A 195 -57.21 18.14 -21.71
C GLU A 195 -56.20 19.03 -22.45
N SER A 196 -56.66 19.93 -23.33
CA SER A 196 -55.80 20.87 -24.04
C SER A 196 -55.06 21.82 -23.09
N ASN A 197 -55.76 22.35 -22.09
CA ASN A 197 -55.17 23.24 -21.07
C ASN A 197 -54.20 22.47 -20.17
N CYS A 198 -54.49 21.21 -19.86
CA CYS A 198 -53.62 20.35 -19.05
C CYS A 198 -52.33 19.98 -19.76
N ARG A 199 -52.38 19.68 -21.06
CA ARG A 199 -51.18 19.49 -21.88
C ARG A 199 -50.33 20.75 -21.95
N LYS A 200 -50.97 21.93 -22.09
CA LYS A 200 -50.26 23.22 -22.09
C LYS A 200 -49.56 23.46 -20.75
N LEU A 201 -50.27 23.28 -19.63
CA LEU A 201 -49.71 23.42 -18.28
C LEU A 201 -48.55 22.44 -18.03
N ALA A 202 -48.72 21.17 -18.42
CA ALA A 202 -47.68 20.15 -18.29
C ALA A 202 -46.40 20.55 -19.03
N ASN A 203 -46.52 21.06 -20.26
CA ASN A 203 -45.38 21.52 -21.04
C ASN A 203 -44.70 22.76 -20.44
N GLU A 204 -45.49 23.75 -19.98
CA GLU A 204 -44.94 24.97 -19.35
C GLU A 204 -44.20 24.66 -18.04
N MET A 205 -44.77 23.79 -17.19
CA MET A 205 -44.14 23.39 -15.93
C MET A 205 -42.89 22.55 -16.18
N ALA A 206 -42.96 21.57 -17.08
CA ALA A 206 -41.80 20.76 -17.45
C ALA A 206 -40.68 21.62 -18.05
N ALA A 207 -41.00 22.60 -18.89
CA ALA A 207 -40.00 23.52 -19.46
C ALA A 207 -39.27 24.32 -18.37
N ARG A 208 -39.99 24.81 -17.34
CA ARG A 208 -39.36 25.48 -16.19
C ARG A 208 -38.46 24.55 -15.40
N MET A 209 -38.90 23.31 -15.15
CA MET A 209 -38.10 22.30 -14.44
C MET A 209 -36.84 21.90 -15.23
N PHE A 210 -36.94 21.72 -16.55
CA PHE A 210 -35.79 21.44 -17.42
C PHE A 210 -34.83 22.62 -17.47
N SER A 211 -35.34 23.86 -17.53
CA SER A 211 -34.49 25.06 -17.47
C SER A 211 -33.70 25.14 -16.16
N GLU A 212 -34.32 24.81 -15.03
CA GLU A 212 -33.62 24.74 -13.74
C GLU A 212 -32.57 23.62 -13.73
N LEU A 213 -32.91 22.45 -14.25
CA LEU A 213 -31.96 21.33 -14.39
C LEU A 213 -30.75 21.74 -15.24
N ASP A 214 -30.96 22.40 -16.37
CA ASP A 214 -29.88 22.87 -17.25
C ASP A 214 -29.00 23.93 -16.55
N ASN A 215 -29.59 24.84 -15.77
CA ASN A 215 -28.84 25.80 -14.97
C ASN A 215 -27.94 25.11 -13.94
N ARG A 216 -28.46 24.08 -13.26
CA ARG A 216 -27.69 23.29 -12.28
C ARG A 216 -26.57 22.50 -12.94
N ILE A 217 -26.86 21.86 -14.08
CA ILE A 217 -25.84 21.16 -14.86
C ILE A 217 -24.74 22.14 -15.31
N THR A 218 -25.10 23.35 -15.72
CA THR A 218 -24.13 24.39 -16.08
C THR A 218 -23.27 24.79 -14.88
N SER A 219 -23.88 24.97 -13.70
CA SER A 219 -23.16 25.24 -12.45
C SER A 219 -22.20 24.09 -12.09
N MET A 220 -22.63 22.83 -12.18
CA MET A 220 -21.78 21.66 -11.96
C MET A 220 -20.60 21.61 -12.94
N ASN A 221 -20.83 21.93 -14.22
CA ASN A 221 -19.76 22.01 -15.22
C ASN A 221 -18.75 23.12 -14.89
N ASN A 222 -19.20 24.26 -14.37
CA ASN A 222 -18.30 25.33 -13.95
C ASN A 222 -17.47 24.91 -12.74
N ILE A 223 -18.06 24.22 -11.76
CA ILE A 223 -17.32 23.66 -10.62
C ILE A 223 -16.23 22.68 -11.10
N ILE A 224 -16.53 21.80 -12.05
CA ILE A 224 -15.51 20.89 -12.63
C ILE A 224 -14.35 21.68 -13.25
N LYS A 225 -14.62 22.82 -13.89
CA LYS A 225 -13.57 23.69 -14.42
C LYS A 225 -12.80 24.40 -13.31
N GLU A 226 -13.48 24.94 -12.30
CA GLU A 226 -12.86 25.59 -11.14
C GLU A 226 -11.98 24.62 -10.33
N LEU A 227 -12.29 23.32 -10.35
CA LEU A 227 -11.40 22.31 -9.78
C LEU A 227 -10.04 22.27 -10.48
N ASP A 228 -9.81 22.91 -11.63
CA ASP A 228 -8.46 23.05 -12.19
C ASP A 228 -7.56 23.89 -11.28
N ASP A 229 -8.13 24.81 -10.49
CA ASP A 229 -7.40 25.64 -9.51
C ASP A 229 -6.86 24.81 -8.34
N CYS A 230 -7.41 23.61 -8.09
CA CYS A 230 -6.83 22.66 -7.15
C CYS A 230 -5.46 22.14 -7.62
N ASN A 231 -5.18 22.19 -8.93
CA ASN A 231 -4.01 21.61 -9.54
C ASN A 231 -2.99 22.68 -9.90
N ASP A 232 -1.97 22.79 -9.04
CA ASP A 232 -0.74 23.48 -9.39
C ASP A 232 0.02 22.65 -10.45
N ILE A 233 -0.21 23.00 -11.72
CA ILE A 233 0.36 22.30 -12.88
C ILE A 233 1.89 22.28 -12.83
N ASP A 234 2.51 23.37 -12.39
CA ASP A 234 3.96 23.49 -12.31
C ASP A 234 4.51 22.58 -11.21
N LYS A 235 3.91 22.61 -10.01
CA LYS A 235 4.28 21.72 -8.90
C LYS A 235 4.11 20.26 -9.27
N ARG A 236 2.98 19.89 -9.89
CA ARG A 236 2.73 18.51 -10.35
C ARG A 236 3.76 18.07 -11.38
N THR A 237 4.00 18.90 -12.39
CA THR A 237 4.94 18.58 -13.48
C THR A 237 6.34 18.40 -12.93
N LYS A 238 6.76 19.26 -11.99
CA LYS A 238 8.03 19.12 -11.28
C LYS A 238 8.12 17.78 -10.54
N ILE A 239 7.12 17.42 -9.74
CA ILE A 239 7.10 16.15 -9.01
C ILE A 239 7.17 14.95 -9.97
N ILE A 240 6.39 14.96 -11.06
CA ILE A 240 6.42 13.90 -12.08
C ILE A 240 7.79 13.81 -12.75
N LEU A 241 8.42 14.94 -13.08
CA LEU A 241 9.76 14.97 -13.65
C LEU A 241 10.79 14.42 -12.66
N ASP A 242 10.70 14.76 -11.37
CA ASP A 242 11.58 14.25 -10.33
C ASP A 242 11.41 12.72 -10.17
N LEU A 243 10.17 12.21 -10.13
CA LEU A 243 9.88 10.77 -10.11
C LEU A 243 10.49 10.03 -11.32
N LYS A 244 10.29 10.57 -12.53
CA LYS A 244 10.82 9.98 -13.78
C LYS A 244 12.34 10.04 -13.83
N LYS A 245 12.94 11.15 -13.41
CA LYS A 245 14.40 11.30 -13.32
C LYS A 245 14.97 10.26 -12.37
N GLN A 246 14.39 10.10 -11.18
CA GLN A 246 14.86 9.12 -10.22
C GLN A 246 14.70 7.68 -10.69
N ASN A 247 13.64 7.39 -11.43
CA ASN A 247 13.45 6.06 -12.03
C ASN A 247 14.53 5.73 -13.08
N ASN A 248 15.00 6.73 -13.82
CA ASN A 248 16.05 6.57 -14.84
C ASN A 248 17.46 6.46 -14.24
N TYR A 249 17.71 7.03 -13.06
CA TYR A 249 19.03 7.08 -12.41
C TYR A 249 19.06 6.37 -11.05
N LEU A 250 18.20 5.36 -10.86
CA LEU A 250 17.96 4.73 -9.55
C LEU A 250 19.21 4.09 -8.92
N SER A 251 20.19 3.66 -9.73
CA SER A 251 21.45 3.08 -9.24
C SER A 251 22.34 4.08 -8.52
N ASP A 252 22.18 5.38 -8.80
CA ASP A 252 23.12 6.43 -8.43
C ASP A 252 22.57 7.31 -7.28
N LEU A 253 21.35 7.02 -6.83
CA LEU A 253 20.61 7.83 -5.87
C LEU A 253 20.60 7.25 -4.47
N ASP A 254 20.67 8.14 -3.48
CA ASP A 254 20.50 7.76 -2.08
C ASP A 254 19.06 7.30 -1.82
N GLY A 255 18.89 6.30 -0.96
CA GLY A 255 17.57 5.80 -0.55
C GLY A 255 16.70 6.89 0.09
N LEU A 256 17.34 7.91 0.68
CA LEU A 256 16.68 9.06 1.28
C LEU A 256 16.05 10.00 0.24
N GLU A 257 16.72 10.22 -0.90
CA GLU A 257 16.22 11.07 -1.98
C GLU A 257 14.99 10.46 -2.66
N VAL A 258 15.06 9.16 -2.97
CA VAL A 258 13.92 8.41 -3.54
C VAL A 258 12.72 8.45 -2.60
N LYS A 259 12.98 8.31 -1.29
CA LYS A 259 11.95 8.38 -0.26
C LYS A 259 11.26 9.74 -0.23
N GLN A 260 12.03 10.84 -0.26
CA GLN A 260 11.47 12.18 -0.18
C GLN A 260 10.55 12.46 -1.37
N THR A 261 10.98 12.12 -2.58
CA THR A 261 10.18 12.38 -3.80
C THR A 261 8.88 11.57 -3.84
N ILE A 262 8.90 10.31 -3.40
CA ILE A 262 7.65 9.51 -3.25
C ILE A 262 6.73 10.14 -2.20
N SER A 263 7.29 10.63 -1.08
CA SER A 263 6.51 11.31 -0.03
C SER A 263 5.84 12.58 -0.56
N ASP A 264 6.58 13.43 -1.27
CA ASP A 264 6.07 14.67 -1.86
C ASP A 264 4.95 14.38 -2.87
N ALA A 265 5.13 13.33 -3.70
CA ALA A 265 4.12 12.87 -4.65
C ALA A 265 2.84 12.40 -3.95
N HIS A 266 2.99 11.66 -2.85
CA HIS A 266 1.86 11.17 -2.07
C HIS A 266 1.07 12.30 -1.42
N GLU A 267 1.77 13.25 -0.78
CA GLU A 267 1.14 14.42 -0.16
C GLU A 267 0.37 15.24 -1.19
N TYR A 268 1.00 15.52 -2.33
CA TYR A 268 0.37 16.28 -3.40
C TYR A 268 -0.84 15.55 -4.00
N TYR A 269 -0.76 14.24 -4.21
CA TYR A 269 -1.91 13.45 -4.66
C TYR A 269 -3.08 13.56 -3.68
N ASN A 270 -2.83 13.44 -2.37
CA ASN A 270 -3.89 13.53 -1.36
C ASN A 270 -4.56 14.90 -1.35
N GLN A 271 -3.78 15.97 -1.49
CA GLN A 271 -4.31 17.33 -1.62
C GLN A 271 -5.26 17.44 -2.82
N LEU A 272 -4.84 16.94 -3.99
CA LEU A 272 -5.69 16.91 -5.19
C LEU A 272 -6.95 16.07 -4.99
N TYR A 273 -6.80 14.87 -4.43
CA TYR A 273 -7.91 13.97 -4.15
C TYR A 273 -8.94 14.63 -3.23
N GLU A 274 -8.50 15.23 -2.14
CA GLU A 274 -9.40 15.90 -1.19
C GLU A 274 -10.08 17.11 -1.82
N CYS A 275 -9.37 17.92 -2.60
CA CYS A 275 -9.94 19.06 -3.30
C CYS A 275 -11.02 18.62 -4.32
N TYR A 276 -10.71 17.62 -5.16
CA TYR A 276 -11.64 17.09 -6.16
C TYR A 276 -12.85 16.41 -5.50
N ASN A 277 -12.62 15.56 -4.51
CA ASN A 277 -13.68 14.87 -3.80
C ASN A 277 -14.58 15.87 -3.06
N THR A 278 -14.02 16.89 -2.42
CA THR A 278 -14.78 17.94 -1.73
C THR A 278 -15.61 18.76 -2.72
N GLY A 279 -15.01 19.28 -3.79
CA GLY A 279 -15.74 20.13 -4.74
C GLY A 279 -16.80 19.37 -5.55
N LEU A 280 -16.58 18.09 -5.86
CA LEU A 280 -17.61 17.26 -6.49
C LEU A 280 -18.70 16.87 -5.48
N VAL A 281 -18.34 16.23 -4.36
CA VAL A 281 -19.33 15.65 -3.42
C VAL A 281 -20.13 16.73 -2.69
N GLN A 282 -19.53 17.84 -2.25
CA GLN A 282 -20.26 18.87 -1.49
C GLN A 282 -21.38 19.55 -2.30
N ASN A 283 -21.23 19.69 -3.62
CA ASN A 283 -22.25 20.29 -4.48
C ASN A 283 -23.36 19.28 -4.85
N ILE A 284 -23.04 17.99 -4.86
CA ILE A 284 -23.98 16.91 -5.16
C ILE A 284 -24.76 16.47 -3.90
N ASN A 285 -24.24 16.71 -2.69
CA ASN A 285 -24.84 16.35 -1.38
C ASN A 285 -26.27 16.86 -1.14
N SER A 286 -26.82 17.66 -2.05
CA SER A 286 -28.23 18.05 -2.04
C SER A 286 -29.17 16.88 -2.40
N VAL A 287 -28.68 15.78 -2.98
CA VAL A 287 -29.47 14.57 -3.25
C VAL A 287 -28.85 13.38 -2.53
N ASP A 288 -29.56 12.87 -1.51
CA ASP A 288 -29.14 11.73 -0.65
C ASP A 288 -28.61 10.53 -1.46
N GLU A 289 -29.14 10.30 -2.66
CA GLU A 289 -28.81 9.19 -3.55
C GLU A 289 -27.41 9.27 -4.20
N PHE A 290 -26.77 10.44 -4.15
CA PHE A 290 -25.46 10.68 -4.75
C PHE A 290 -24.35 11.00 -3.72
N THR A 291 -24.66 10.90 -2.42
CA THR A 291 -23.82 11.39 -1.30
C THR A 291 -22.43 10.74 -1.16
N LYS A 292 -22.08 9.72 -1.95
CA LYS A 292 -20.70 9.25 -2.11
C LYS A 292 -20.49 8.67 -3.51
N THR A 293 -19.70 9.33 -4.35
CA THR A 293 -19.16 8.69 -5.55
C THR A 293 -18.17 7.61 -5.13
N LYS A 294 -18.64 6.36 -5.01
CA LYS A 294 -17.77 5.17 -4.90
C LYS A 294 -16.70 5.11 -6.00
N LYS A 295 -16.92 5.84 -7.11
CA LYS A 295 -16.06 5.97 -8.30
C LYS A 295 -14.81 6.83 -8.13
N PHE A 296 -14.66 7.65 -7.08
CA PHE A 296 -13.31 8.05 -6.62
C PHE A 296 -12.71 6.86 -5.87
N GLU A 297 -12.60 5.75 -6.59
CA GLU A 297 -12.18 4.46 -6.08
C GLU A 297 -10.66 4.50 -5.91
N LYS A 298 -10.25 4.21 -4.68
CA LYS A 298 -8.89 4.34 -4.14
C LYS A 298 -8.38 5.79 -4.14
N LYS A 299 -8.29 6.35 -2.93
CA LYS A 299 -7.17 7.25 -2.59
C LYS A 299 -5.88 6.63 -3.16
N LEU A 300 -4.78 7.38 -3.26
CA LEU A 300 -3.50 6.72 -3.05
C LEU A 300 -3.62 6.13 -1.64
N GLU A 301 -4.13 4.90 -1.53
CA GLU A 301 -3.93 4.09 -0.37
C GLU A 301 -2.44 4.00 -0.37
N LEU A 302 -1.80 4.73 0.54
CA LEU A 302 -0.40 4.62 0.87
C LEU A 302 0.03 3.18 0.50
N PRO A 303 0.78 2.97 -0.59
CA PRO A 303 1.77 1.93 -0.50
C PRO A 303 2.83 2.37 0.50
N VAL A 304 2.75 3.57 1.07
CA VAL A 304 3.69 4.12 2.05
C VAL A 304 3.18 3.95 3.49
N PRO A 305 3.06 2.74 4.10
CA PRO A 305 3.13 2.67 5.55
C PRO A 305 4.54 3.13 5.91
N SER A 306 4.76 4.43 6.10
CA SER A 306 6.02 4.94 6.62
C SER A 306 7.27 4.40 5.91
N PHE A 307 7.23 4.11 4.58
CA PHE A 307 8.34 3.44 3.89
C PHE A 307 9.62 4.25 4.05
N LYS A 308 10.39 3.86 5.05
CA LYS A 308 11.79 3.60 4.86
C LYS A 308 11.76 2.42 3.88
N LEU A 309 11.92 2.66 2.58
CA LEU A 309 12.01 1.63 1.53
C LEU A 309 12.93 0.47 1.94
N GLU A 310 13.85 0.77 2.85
CA GLU A 310 14.81 -0.12 3.49
C GLU A 310 14.23 -1.00 4.60
N LYS A 311 12.94 -0.87 4.95
CA LYS A 311 12.29 -1.52 6.09
C LYS A 311 11.03 -2.26 5.68
N ILE A 312 11.19 -3.57 5.57
CA ILE A 312 10.09 -4.51 5.34
C ILE A 312 9.87 -5.27 6.67
N PRO A 313 9.11 -4.71 7.64
CA PRO A 313 8.99 -5.29 8.99
C PRO A 313 8.26 -6.64 9.01
N TYR A 314 7.56 -7.00 7.93
CA TYR A 314 6.88 -8.30 7.77
C TYR A 314 7.08 -8.86 6.36
N LEU A 315 8.21 -9.52 6.14
CA LEU A 315 8.63 -9.98 4.83
C LEU A 315 7.63 -10.94 4.17
N ILE A 316 7.09 -11.91 4.90
CA ILE A 316 6.20 -12.93 4.33
C ILE A 316 4.86 -12.31 3.87
N PRO A 317 4.13 -11.54 4.71
CA PRO A 317 2.95 -10.81 4.25
C PRO A 317 3.25 -9.85 3.10
N PHE A 318 4.39 -9.15 3.13
CA PHE A 318 4.81 -8.25 2.07
C PHE A 318 4.96 -8.99 0.74
N VAL A 319 5.76 -10.04 0.70
CA VAL A 319 6.02 -10.82 -0.52
C VAL A 319 4.75 -11.43 -1.10
N LYS A 320 3.79 -11.83 -0.25
CA LYS A 320 2.52 -12.41 -0.68
C LYS A 320 1.59 -11.38 -1.33
N ASN A 321 1.56 -10.16 -0.81
CA ASN A 321 0.54 -9.16 -1.16
C ASN A 321 1.06 -8.03 -2.04
N TYR A 322 2.38 -7.89 -2.20
CA TYR A 322 3.02 -6.80 -2.95
C TYR A 322 3.64 -7.29 -4.28
N PRO A 323 3.56 -6.49 -5.37
CA PRO A 323 2.77 -5.27 -5.49
C PRO A 323 1.26 -5.57 -5.56
N LYS A 324 0.41 -4.59 -5.23
CA LYS A 324 -1.05 -4.77 -5.20
C LYS A 324 -1.62 -5.27 -6.55
N GLU A 325 -1.01 -4.87 -7.65
CA GLU A 325 -1.42 -5.26 -9.01
C GLU A 325 -1.03 -6.69 -9.37
N LYS A 326 0.06 -7.21 -8.78
CA LYS A 326 0.57 -8.56 -9.04
C LYS A 326 1.01 -9.24 -7.74
N PRO A 327 0.05 -9.62 -6.87
CA PRO A 327 0.37 -10.28 -5.60
C PRO A 327 1.23 -11.52 -5.81
N GLY A 328 2.30 -11.66 -5.03
CA GLY A 328 3.20 -12.82 -5.09
C GLY A 328 4.35 -12.69 -6.10
N GLN A 329 4.50 -11.56 -6.80
CA GLN A 329 5.58 -11.35 -7.78
C GLN A 329 6.99 -11.65 -7.22
N TYR A 330 7.19 -11.42 -5.92
CA TYR A 330 8.50 -11.59 -5.28
C TYR A 330 8.70 -12.95 -4.59
N LEU A 331 7.74 -13.89 -4.68
CA LEU A 331 7.82 -15.19 -4.02
C LEU A 331 9.05 -16.00 -4.43
N SER A 332 9.40 -15.99 -5.72
CA SER A 332 10.59 -16.70 -6.23
C SER A 332 11.88 -16.16 -5.62
N SER A 333 11.99 -14.84 -5.49
CA SER A 333 13.16 -14.16 -4.92
C SER A 333 13.25 -14.33 -3.41
N PHE A 334 12.11 -14.41 -2.73
CA PHE A 334 12.04 -14.79 -1.32
C PHE A 334 12.59 -16.20 -1.10
N TRP A 335 12.13 -17.20 -1.86
CA TRP A 335 12.64 -18.57 -1.72
C TRP A 335 14.11 -18.70 -2.10
N LEU A 336 14.58 -17.94 -3.09
CA LEU A 336 16.01 -17.87 -3.41
C LEU A 336 16.80 -17.31 -2.22
N SER A 337 16.30 -16.27 -1.54
CA SER A 337 16.94 -15.68 -0.37
C SER A 337 16.99 -16.66 0.80
N VAL A 338 15.92 -17.43 1.03
CA VAL A 338 15.88 -18.52 2.02
C VAL A 338 16.92 -19.59 1.69
N ALA A 339 17.02 -20.00 0.42
CA ALA A 339 17.96 -21.03 -0.01
C ALA A 339 19.42 -20.58 0.21
N ILE A 340 19.75 -19.34 -0.15
CA ILE A 340 21.10 -18.79 0.07
C ILE A 340 21.41 -18.69 1.57
N ALA A 341 20.48 -18.18 2.38
CA ALA A 341 20.67 -18.09 3.82
C ALA A 341 20.91 -19.46 4.47
N LEU A 342 20.12 -20.47 4.07
CA LEU A 342 20.23 -21.83 4.57
C LEU A 342 21.59 -22.45 4.21
N VAL A 343 22.05 -22.26 2.97
CA VAL A 343 23.37 -22.77 2.54
C VAL A 343 24.50 -22.15 3.35
N LEU A 344 24.46 -20.84 3.61
CA LEU A 344 25.47 -20.15 4.42
C LEU A 344 25.49 -20.66 5.87
N ASP A 345 24.32 -20.78 6.49
CA ASP A 345 24.20 -21.26 7.86
C ASP A 345 24.66 -22.72 8.00
N VAL A 346 24.21 -23.60 7.11
CA VAL A 346 24.60 -25.02 7.10
C VAL A 346 26.11 -25.18 6.86
N ALA A 347 26.70 -24.39 5.95
CA ALA A 347 28.13 -24.40 5.73
C ALA A 347 28.90 -23.97 7.00
N ALA A 348 28.44 -22.92 7.69
CA ALA A 348 29.04 -22.50 8.97
C ALA A 348 28.96 -23.60 10.03
N PHE A 349 27.82 -24.29 10.13
CA PHE A 349 27.64 -25.38 11.10
C PHE A 349 28.55 -26.57 10.80
N ILE A 350 28.65 -26.98 9.53
CA ILE A 350 29.53 -28.08 9.11
C ILE A 350 30.99 -27.76 9.44
N ILE A 351 31.45 -26.54 9.09
CA ILE A 351 32.84 -26.13 9.36
C ILE A 351 33.09 -26.09 10.88
N PHE A 352 32.18 -25.49 11.65
CA PHE A 352 32.33 -25.40 13.09
C PHE A 352 32.36 -26.78 13.74
N TYR A 353 31.40 -27.65 13.41
CA TYR A 353 31.25 -28.97 14.01
C TYR A 353 32.37 -29.94 13.63
N PHE A 354 32.70 -30.04 12.34
CA PHE A 354 33.64 -31.07 11.84
C PHE A 354 35.09 -30.61 11.75
N VAL A 355 35.37 -29.30 11.67
CA VAL A 355 36.73 -28.77 11.51
C VAL A 355 37.23 -28.09 12.77
N ILE A 356 36.42 -27.25 13.41
CA ILE A 356 36.87 -26.45 14.57
C ILE A 356 36.77 -27.25 15.86
N LEU A 357 35.61 -27.87 16.12
CA LEU A 357 35.40 -28.64 17.34
C LEU A 357 36.11 -30.00 17.35
N LYS A 358 36.60 -30.48 16.20
CA LYS A 358 37.29 -31.79 16.14
C LYS A 358 38.58 -31.74 16.98
N GLU A 359 38.68 -32.67 17.93
CA GLU A 359 39.91 -32.92 18.68
C GLU A 359 40.90 -33.62 17.74
N GLU A 360 42.16 -33.18 17.76
CA GLU A 360 43.23 -33.83 17.00
C GLU A 360 43.73 -34.98 17.88
N ASP A 361 43.46 -36.22 17.46
CA ASP A 361 43.96 -37.46 18.09
C ASP A 361 45.50 -37.54 18.04
#